data_AF-A0AAV4BGP3-F1
#
_entry.id   AF-A0AAV4BGP3-F1
#
_cell.length_a   1.000
_cell.length_b   1.000
_cell.length_c   1.000
_cell.angle_alpha   90.00
_cell.angle_beta   90.00
_cell.angle_gamma   90.00
#
_symmetry.space_group_name_H-M   'P 1'
#
loop_
_entity.id
_entity.type
_entity.pdbx_description
1 polymer ?
#
loop_
_entity_poly.entity_id
_entity_poly.type
_entity_poly.pdbx_seq_one_letter_code
_entity_poly.pdbx_strand_id
1 'polypeptide(L)'
;PERKNRIPDEEQNWLTAYHESGHTLVAYFTKDATPLHKVTIIPRGQSLGHTSFIDEKEVYNRTVSQLKASMDTAMGGRVAEELIYGPDKVTTGASSDLQMATRVATAMVMVNGMSEKVNEKCPKQTSQVP
;
A
#
# COMPACT_ATOMS: atom_id res chain seq x y z
N PRO A 1 -27.12 -6.58 -4.31
CA PRO A 1 -27.77 -6.53 -2.97
C PRO A 1 -27.21 -5.35 -2.15
N GLU A 2 -27.86 -4.20 -2.23
CA GLU A 2 -27.56 -3.04 -1.38
C GLU A 2 -27.91 -3.37 0.07
N ARG A 3 -26.92 -3.37 0.97
CA ARG A 3 -27.19 -3.36 2.41
C ARG A 3 -27.54 -1.93 2.80
N LYS A 4 -28.82 -1.58 2.61
CA LYS A 4 -29.36 -0.24 2.82
C LYS A 4 -29.45 0.21 4.29
N ASN A 5 -29.07 -0.61 5.27
CA ASN A 5 -29.16 -0.28 6.70
C ASN A 5 -28.06 -0.97 7.52
N ARG A 6 -26.79 -0.58 7.35
CA ARG A 6 -25.82 -0.76 8.44
C ARG A 6 -25.97 0.47 9.33
N ILE A 7 -26.43 0.28 10.57
CA ILE A 7 -26.35 1.32 11.59
C ILE A 7 -24.86 1.70 11.66
N PRO A 8 -24.48 2.96 11.39
CA PRO A 8 -23.09 3.35 11.39
C PRO A 8 -22.53 3.12 12.79
N ASP A 9 -21.65 2.14 12.90
CA ASP A 9 -20.82 1.98 14.08
C ASP A 9 -19.77 3.10 14.00
N GLU A 10 -19.99 4.14 14.80
CA GLU A 10 -19.21 5.37 14.77
C GLU A 10 -17.72 5.08 15.00
N GLU A 11 -17.41 4.13 15.90
CA GLU A 11 -16.04 3.70 16.19
C GLU A 11 -15.39 3.04 14.97
N GLN A 12 -16.11 2.17 14.27
CA GLN A 12 -15.63 1.53 13.03
C GLN A 12 -15.42 2.53 11.90
N ASN A 13 -16.29 3.54 11.79
CA ASN A 13 -16.15 4.61 10.80
C ASN A 13 -14.91 5.46 11.08
N TRP A 14 -14.66 5.81 12.34
CA TRP A 14 -13.43 6.51 12.73
C TRP A 14 -12.19 5.68 12.45
N LEU A 15 -12.21 4.39 12.80
CA LEU A 15 -11.10 3.48 12.52
C LEU A 15 -10.78 3.43 11.03
N THR A 16 -11.82 3.26 10.20
CA THR A 16 -11.69 3.29 8.74
C THR A 16 -11.17 4.65 8.26
N ALA A 17 -11.66 5.76 8.82
CA ALA A 17 -11.22 7.10 8.45
C ALA A 17 -9.73 7.33 8.73
N TYR A 18 -9.23 6.90 9.90
CA TYR A 18 -7.81 7.00 10.22
C TYR A 18 -6.96 6.10 9.32
N HIS A 19 -7.43 4.88 9.04
CA HIS A 19 -6.75 3.95 8.14
C HIS A 19 -6.59 4.55 6.72
N GLU A 20 -7.69 5.00 6.11
CA GLU A 20 -7.66 5.61 4.77
C GLU A 20 -6.88 6.93 4.75
N SER A 21 -6.93 7.71 5.85
CA SER A 21 -6.13 8.92 6.01
C SER A 21 -4.63 8.60 6.06
N GLY A 22 -4.25 7.47 6.66
CA GLY A 22 -2.87 6.99 6.69
C GLY A 22 -2.31 6.76 5.29
N HIS A 23 -3.01 5.99 4.46
CA HIS A 23 -2.64 5.80 3.04
C HIS A 23 -2.56 7.13 2.30
N THR A 24 -3.56 7.98 2.51
CA THR A 24 -3.69 9.28 1.82
C THR A 24 -2.53 10.22 2.14
N LEU A 25 -2.22 10.40 3.42
CA LEU A 25 -1.15 11.30 3.85
C LEU A 25 0.21 10.80 3.39
N VAL A 26 0.49 9.51 3.54
CA VAL A 26 1.76 8.94 3.10
C VAL A 26 1.92 9.10 1.59
N ALA A 27 0.89 8.78 0.80
CA ALA A 27 0.94 8.98 -0.65
C ALA A 27 1.13 10.45 -1.05
N TYR A 28 0.49 11.39 -0.34
CA TYR A 28 0.57 12.81 -0.65
C TYR A 28 1.97 13.40 -0.39
N PHE A 29 2.64 12.97 0.69
CA PHE A 29 3.95 13.49 1.07
C PHE A 29 5.13 12.68 0.54
N THR A 30 4.91 11.46 0.05
CA THR A 30 5.98 10.61 -0.47
C THR A 30 6.29 10.96 -1.92
N LYS A 31 7.54 11.33 -2.17
CA LYS A 31 8.03 11.58 -3.53
C LYS A 31 7.92 10.31 -4.37
N ASP A 32 7.53 10.47 -5.64
CA ASP A 32 7.34 9.40 -6.62
C ASP A 32 6.20 8.41 -6.30
N ALA A 33 5.35 8.71 -5.31
CA ALA A 33 4.12 7.95 -5.09
C ALA A 33 3.14 8.14 -6.24
N THR A 34 2.30 7.12 -6.49
CA THR A 34 1.22 7.24 -7.49
C THR A 34 0.21 8.29 -6.98
N PRO A 35 -0.20 9.27 -7.82
CA PRO A 35 -1.10 10.33 -7.41
C PRO A 35 -2.43 9.81 -6.83
N LEU A 36 -2.88 10.47 -5.76
CA LEU A 36 -4.18 10.23 -5.14
C LEU A 36 -5.30 10.65 -6.10
N HIS A 37 -6.25 9.74 -6.34
CA HIS A 37 -7.43 10.04 -7.16
C HIS A 37 -8.68 10.27 -6.32
N LYS A 38 -8.94 9.38 -5.36
CA LYS A 38 -10.14 9.45 -4.50
C LYS A 38 -9.95 8.64 -3.23
N VAL A 39 -10.39 9.20 -2.11
CA VAL A 39 -10.49 8.53 -0.80
C VAL A 39 -11.95 8.48 -0.36
N THR A 40 -12.38 7.36 0.22
CA THR A 40 -13.73 7.22 0.79
C THR A 40 -13.74 6.25 1.96
N ILE A 41 -14.54 6.55 2.98
CA ILE A 41 -14.86 5.64 4.10
C ILE A 41 -16.19 4.90 3.89
N ILE A 42 -16.79 5.05 2.69
CA ILE A 42 -18.06 4.42 2.38
C ILE A 42 -17.77 2.98 1.95
N PRO A 43 -18.34 1.98 2.62
CA PRO A 43 -18.07 0.58 2.32
C PRO A 43 -18.52 0.23 0.89
N ARG A 44 -17.65 -0.46 0.16
CA ARG A 44 -17.93 -0.97 -1.19
C ARG A 44 -17.43 -2.39 -1.33
N GLY A 45 -18.32 -3.32 -1.65
CA GLY A 45 -17.97 -4.74 -1.77
C GLY A 45 -17.50 -5.32 -0.44
N GLN A 46 -16.29 -5.87 -0.43
CA GLN A 46 -15.64 -6.44 0.76
C GLN A 46 -14.84 -5.41 1.57
N SER A 47 -14.67 -4.19 1.07
CA SER A 47 -13.88 -3.15 1.74
C SER A 47 -14.75 -2.17 2.53
N LEU A 48 -14.26 -1.74 3.69
CA LEU A 48 -14.93 -0.77 4.57
C LEU A 48 -14.63 0.68 4.17
N GLY A 49 -13.45 0.93 3.63
CA GLY A 49 -13.03 2.18 2.98
C GLY A 49 -12.24 1.87 1.71
N HIS A 50 -11.88 2.90 0.95
CA HIS A 50 -10.97 2.72 -0.18
C HIS A 50 -10.26 4.03 -0.54
N THR A 51 -8.94 3.94 -0.60
CA THR A 51 -8.06 4.93 -1.22
C THR A 51 -7.63 4.44 -2.59
N SER A 52 -7.92 5.24 -3.62
CA SER A 52 -7.62 4.95 -5.02
C SER A 52 -6.53 5.86 -5.55
N PHE A 53 -5.63 5.26 -6.31
CA PHE A 53 -4.46 5.89 -6.91
C PHE A 53 -4.49 5.66 -8.42
N ILE A 54 -4.24 6.69 -9.22
CA ILE A 54 -4.23 6.60 -10.68
C ILE A 54 -2.97 7.27 -11.19
N ASP A 55 -2.20 6.54 -12.00
CA ASP A 55 -1.04 7.11 -12.70
C ASP A 55 -1.53 8.04 -13.83
N GLU A 56 -0.91 9.21 -14.00
CA GLU A 56 -1.28 10.18 -15.05
C GLU A 56 -1.05 9.66 -16.48
N LYS A 57 -0.18 8.67 -16.61
CA LYS A 57 0.23 8.06 -17.88
C LYS A 57 0.29 6.55 -17.70
N GLU A 58 0.23 5.83 -18.81
CA GLU A 58 0.43 4.39 -18.81
C GLU A 58 1.86 4.06 -18.34
N VAL A 59 1.97 3.25 -17.29
CA VAL A 59 3.25 2.88 -16.66
C VAL A 59 3.61 1.46 -17.06
N TYR A 60 4.64 1.31 -17.89
CA TYR A 60 5.17 -0.01 -18.28
C TYR A 60 6.20 -0.56 -17.28
N ASN A 61 7.00 0.33 -16.68
CA ASN A 61 8.07 -0.02 -15.75
C ASN A 61 8.04 0.92 -14.55
N ARG A 62 8.41 0.41 -13.37
CA ARG A 62 8.51 1.21 -12.14
C ARG A 62 9.96 1.29 -11.67
N THR A 63 10.37 2.47 -11.23
CA THR A 63 11.68 2.70 -10.62
C THR A 63 11.71 2.13 -9.19
N VAL A 64 12.93 1.95 -8.64
CA VAL A 64 13.11 1.58 -7.23
C VAL A 64 12.42 2.57 -6.30
N SER A 65 12.46 3.88 -6.61
CA SER A 65 11.82 4.91 -5.78
C SER A 65 10.30 4.78 -5.79
N GLN A 66 9.69 4.56 -6.95
CA GLN A 66 8.24 4.34 -7.08
C GLN A 66 7.78 3.07 -6.36
N LEU A 67 8.58 2.00 -6.41
CA LEU A 67 8.26 0.75 -5.70
C LEU A 67 8.37 0.92 -4.17
N LYS A 68 9.37 1.68 -3.70
CA LYS A 68 9.46 2.07 -2.28
C LYS A 68 8.29 2.93 -1.85
N ALA A 69 7.94 3.95 -2.63
CA ALA A 69 6.79 4.82 -2.36
C ALA A 69 5.46 4.05 -2.31
N SER A 70 5.31 3.03 -3.15
CA SER A 70 4.16 2.11 -3.12
C SER A 70 4.11 1.30 -1.82
N MET A 71 5.25 0.79 -1.34
CA MET A 71 5.32 0.09 -0.05
C MET A 71 5.03 1.03 1.12
N ASP A 72 5.60 2.24 1.12
CA ASP A 72 5.35 3.26 2.15
C ASP A 72 3.85 3.56 2.24
N THR A 73 3.21 3.80 1.09
CA THR A 73 1.77 4.06 0.98
C THR A 73 0.97 2.88 1.51
N ALA A 74 1.29 1.65 1.12
CA ALA A 74 0.59 0.44 1.58
C ALA A 74 0.69 0.26 3.11
N MET A 75 1.79 0.65 3.74
CA MET A 75 1.92 0.55 5.20
C MET A 75 1.27 1.71 5.96
N GLY A 76 0.88 2.79 5.27
CA GLY A 76 0.36 4.01 5.88
C GLY A 76 -0.89 3.80 6.75
N GLY A 77 -1.86 3.00 6.30
CA GLY A 77 -3.09 2.74 7.07
C GLY A 77 -2.82 2.02 8.40
N ARG A 78 -1.95 1.01 8.38
CA ARG A 78 -1.50 0.29 9.58
C ARG A 78 -0.80 1.21 10.58
N VAL A 79 0.11 2.06 10.10
CA VAL A 79 0.83 3.01 10.95
C VAL A 79 -0.12 4.04 11.56
N ALA A 80 -1.10 4.52 10.79
CA ALA A 80 -2.10 5.47 11.30
C ALA A 80 -2.97 4.86 12.41
N GLU A 81 -3.41 3.61 12.27
CA GLU A 81 -4.12 2.90 13.34
C GLU A 81 -3.27 2.81 14.61
N GLU A 82 -2.02 2.40 14.48
CA GLU A 82 -1.10 2.22 15.61
C GLU A 82 -0.81 3.54 16.34
N LEU A 83 -0.64 4.64 15.60
CA LEU A 83 -0.38 5.96 16.18
C LEU A 83 -1.57 6.52 16.97
N ILE A 84 -2.80 6.25 16.52
CA ILE A 84 -4.02 6.80 17.13
C ILE A 84 -4.53 5.92 18.27
N TYR A 85 -4.52 4.60 18.08
CA TYR A 85 -5.15 3.65 19.01
C TYR A 85 -4.14 2.85 19.84
N GLY A 86 -2.84 2.91 19.50
CA GLY A 86 -1.78 2.16 20.15
C GLY A 86 -1.58 0.75 19.57
N PRO A 87 -0.46 0.08 19.91
CA PRO A 87 -0.06 -1.20 19.32
C PRO A 87 -1.04 -2.34 19.61
N ASP A 88 -1.73 -2.31 20.75
CA ASP A 88 -2.66 -3.38 21.16
C ASP A 88 -4.02 -3.31 20.43
N LYS A 89 -4.32 -2.18 19.78
CA LYS A 89 -5.62 -1.93 19.12
C LYS A 89 -5.57 -1.95 17.60
N VAL A 90 -4.42 -2.32 17.06
CA VAL A 90 -4.23 -2.52 15.63
C VAL A 90 -5.13 -3.64 15.12
N THR A 91 -5.73 -3.45 13.96
CA THR A 91 -6.71 -4.39 13.41
C THR A 91 -6.13 -5.39 12.40
N THR A 92 -6.92 -6.40 12.06
CA THR A 92 -6.65 -7.31 10.94
C THR A 92 -7.01 -6.70 9.57
N GLY A 93 -7.57 -5.48 9.54
CA GLY A 93 -8.00 -4.80 8.32
C GLY A 93 -6.86 -4.52 7.34
N ALA A 94 -5.65 -4.23 7.86
CA ALA A 94 -4.45 -3.95 7.06
C ALA A 94 -3.81 -5.19 6.38
N SER A 95 -4.40 -6.38 6.49
CA SER A 95 -3.82 -7.62 5.95
C SER A 95 -3.57 -7.56 4.45
N SER A 96 -4.50 -6.98 3.66
CA SER A 96 -4.33 -6.86 2.21
C SER A 96 -3.17 -5.92 1.85
N ASP A 97 -2.98 -4.84 2.61
CA ASP A 97 -1.94 -3.86 2.33
C ASP A 97 -0.55 -4.41 2.66
N LEU A 98 -0.45 -5.15 3.77
CA LEU A 98 0.77 -5.88 4.13
C LEU A 98 1.12 -6.97 3.10
N GLN A 99 0.12 -7.67 2.57
CA GLN A 99 0.34 -8.62 1.47
C GLN A 99 0.83 -7.91 0.20
N MET A 100 0.29 -6.74 -0.14
CA MET A 100 0.76 -5.94 -1.27
C MET A 100 2.22 -5.50 -1.06
N ALA A 101 2.54 -4.91 0.09
CA ALA A 101 3.89 -4.47 0.42
C ALA A 101 4.89 -5.64 0.35
N THR A 102 4.52 -6.81 0.89
CA THR A 102 5.34 -8.03 0.84
C THR A 102 5.59 -8.48 -0.60
N ARG A 103 4.56 -8.47 -1.45
CA ARG A 103 4.70 -8.83 -2.88
C ARG A 103 5.63 -7.89 -3.60
N VAL A 104 5.51 -6.57 -3.38
CA VAL A 104 6.39 -5.57 -3.99
C VAL A 104 7.83 -5.78 -3.54
N ALA A 105 8.08 -5.91 -2.24
CA ALA A 105 9.41 -6.17 -1.69
C ALA A 105 10.03 -7.45 -2.27
N THR A 106 9.25 -8.53 -2.35
CA THR A 106 9.69 -9.82 -2.90
C THR A 106 10.04 -9.68 -4.39
N ALA A 107 9.20 -9.01 -5.18
CA ALA A 107 9.46 -8.78 -6.60
C ALA A 107 10.70 -7.92 -6.84
N MET A 108 10.89 -6.86 -6.03
CA MET A 108 12.09 -6.02 -6.07
C MET A 108 13.36 -6.87 -5.92
N VAL A 109 13.39 -7.78 -4.96
CA VAL A 109 14.58 -8.60 -4.67
C VAL A 109 14.72 -9.75 -5.66
N MET A 110 13.69 -10.59 -5.79
CA MET A 110 13.78 -11.90 -6.45
C MET A 110 13.66 -11.82 -7.97
N VAL A 111 12.93 -10.83 -8.49
CA VAL A 111 12.61 -10.73 -9.93
C VAL A 111 13.39 -9.60 -10.57
N ASN A 112 13.42 -8.43 -9.92
CA ASN A 112 13.97 -7.21 -10.51
C ASN A 112 15.45 -6.96 -10.17
N GLY A 113 16.06 -7.80 -9.32
CA GLY A 113 17.46 -7.64 -8.91
C GLY A 113 17.75 -6.29 -8.26
N MET A 114 16.80 -5.73 -7.50
CA MET A 114 16.90 -4.41 -6.87
C MET A 114 17.46 -4.49 -5.43
N SER A 115 18.28 -5.50 -5.13
CA SER A 115 18.93 -5.70 -3.84
C SER A 115 20.42 -5.94 -3.99
N GLU A 116 21.23 -4.95 -3.60
CA GLU A 116 22.70 -5.02 -3.67
C GLU A 116 23.24 -6.26 -2.94
N LYS A 117 22.78 -6.50 -1.70
CA LYS A 117 23.22 -7.64 -0.88
C LYS A 117 22.93 -9.01 -1.50
N VAL A 118 21.83 -9.14 -2.24
CA VAL A 118 21.46 -10.41 -2.90
C VAL A 118 22.21 -10.54 -4.22
N ASN A 119 22.35 -9.46 -4.96
CA ASN A 119 23.11 -9.42 -6.22
C ASN A 119 24.60 -9.70 -6.02
N GLU A 120 25.19 -9.31 -4.88
CA GLU A 120 26.58 -9.66 -4.54
C GLU A 120 26.76 -11.17 -4.36
N LYS A 121 25.74 -11.87 -3.86
CA LYS A 121 25.76 -13.32 -3.60
C LYS A 121 25.33 -14.17 -4.79
N CYS A 122 24.60 -13.58 -5.73
CA CYS A 122 24.20 -14.21 -6.97
C CYS A 122 24.88 -13.46 -8.12
N PRO A 123 26.12 -13.85 -8.52
CA PRO A 123 26.79 -13.19 -9.63
C PRO A 123 25.85 -13.24 -10.83
N LYS A 124 25.59 -12.06 -11.40
CA LYS A 124 24.73 -11.89 -12.58
C LYS A 124 25.02 -13.06 -13.51
N GLN A 125 24.02 -13.85 -13.86
CA GLN A 125 24.14 -14.70 -15.04
C GLN A 125 24.51 -13.72 -16.16
N THR A 126 25.79 -13.68 -16.49
CA THR A 126 26.28 -13.12 -17.73
C THR A 126 25.58 -13.93 -18.79
N SER A 127 24.43 -13.44 -19.24
CA SER A 127 23.93 -13.79 -20.56
C SER A 127 25.00 -13.30 -21.53
N GLN A 128 25.98 -14.18 -21.78
CA GLN A 128 26.61 -14.25 -23.07
C GLN A 128 25.47 -14.28 -24.07
N VAL A 129 25.28 -13.17 -24.76
CA VAL A 129 24.57 -13.20 -26.03
C VAL A 129 25.68 -13.20 -27.10
N PRO A 130 25.68 -14.17 -28.02
CA PRO A 130 26.67 -14.29 -29.10
C PRO A 130 26.65 -13.10 -30.06
#